data_AF-A0A965RYC1-F1
#
_entry.id   AF-A0A965RYC1-F1
#
_cell.length_a   1.000
_cell.length_b   1.000
_cell.length_c   1.000
_cell.angle_alpha   90.00
_cell.angle_beta   90.00
_cell.angle_gamma   90.00
#
_symmetry.space_group_name_H-M   'P 1'
#
loop_
_entity.id
_entity.type
_entity.pdbx_description
1 polymer ?
#
loop_
_entity_poly.entity_id
_entity_poly.type
_entity_poly.pdbx_seq_one_letter_code
_entity_poly.pdbx_strand_id
1 'polypeptide(L)'
;MLLISHFQDFLNVFHRFSFDDILVNFNPKKSIQLFDKQFIINDVVKKKINESKLYEKEFGVNSLCVSKGLIQLKFNEKLITTPIEIVPINYIENKYQKLLTIHYENEDFIINPFLKYFFKEQFEQNNITHDFQIITFLKENFKENINEEAYFFDNFHPYRFEFISEIEGVLKSHDFSTALRSTFGETKEKSATINLTPKNLFTANRDQFKLFKQAENESLIIQGPPGTGKSQTITNLIGKFSDLDKKIIVVSEKKAALEVIYSKLKSKKLDLISIVVTSKFDNKSIIAELKNTWIKFENYIEKFDSKINNFDKEKNQIEIVLNCFQNTNIIGKVSLKNYFEDSASIDFQSKKKEYLHPASILELNQFSEQIQSLQVLDFELITKLNFRVLSIENKLFSSKFYELFSLIQKNKSLFDFKQISDVEFAVKKAIAYQHFSSSIFTNFSSILSKNSKRFLSFYKKWRQLEVKKQKFDFEINHWIQLPTLDEIVTLKTLSIATGFIQKIKWKNTWKKWTRTPDLEPKKQ
;
A
#
# COMPACT_ATOMS: atom_id res chain seq x y z
N MET A 1 -26.83 34.04 17.75
CA MET A 1 -26.38 34.96 18.81
C MET A 1 -25.49 34.24 19.83
N LEU A 2 -25.81 33.00 20.20
CA LEU A 2 -24.98 32.11 21.02
C LEU A 2 -23.61 31.82 20.39
N LEU A 3 -23.58 31.69 19.07
CA LEU A 3 -22.34 31.40 18.36
C LEU A 3 -21.30 32.52 18.50
N ILE A 4 -21.76 33.77 18.32
CA ILE A 4 -20.92 34.96 18.42
C ILE A 4 -20.38 35.10 19.84
N SER A 5 -21.21 34.87 20.87
CA SER A 5 -20.75 34.90 22.26
C SER A 5 -19.71 33.82 22.55
N HIS A 6 -19.87 32.59 22.02
CA HIS A 6 -18.87 31.53 22.20
C HIS A 6 -17.53 31.85 21.55
N PHE A 7 -17.53 32.40 20.33
CA PHE A 7 -16.29 32.84 19.69
C PHE A 7 -15.66 34.03 20.40
N GLN A 8 -16.46 34.97 20.93
CA GLN A 8 -15.96 36.08 21.76
C GLN A 8 -15.35 35.58 23.08
N ASP A 9 -15.98 34.63 23.76
CA ASP A 9 -15.43 34.00 24.96
C ASP A 9 -14.12 33.28 24.66
N PHE A 10 -14.07 32.57 23.54
CA PHE A 10 -12.85 31.91 23.07
C PHE A 10 -11.75 32.94 22.80
N LEU A 11 -12.04 34.01 22.05
CA LEU A 11 -11.11 35.12 21.85
C LEU A 11 -10.63 35.72 23.17
N ASN A 12 -11.52 35.94 24.15
CA ASN A 12 -11.14 36.46 25.47
C ASN A 12 -10.17 35.54 26.24
N VAL A 13 -10.27 34.22 26.03
CA VAL A 13 -9.33 33.24 26.60
C VAL A 13 -7.99 33.28 25.86
N PHE A 14 -8.00 33.33 24.52
CA PHE A 14 -6.79 33.23 23.69
C PHE A 14 -6.02 34.56 23.52
N HIS A 15 -6.69 35.71 23.62
CA HIS A 15 -6.09 37.05 23.61
C HIS A 15 -5.30 37.37 24.89
N ARG A 16 -5.40 36.55 25.93
CA ARG A 16 -4.57 36.71 27.14
C ARG A 16 -3.15 36.25 26.85
N PHE A 17 -2.38 37.17 26.27
CA PHE A 17 -0.94 37.15 26.33
C PHE A 17 -0.52 37.27 27.80
N SER A 18 -0.14 36.14 28.40
CA SER A 18 0.41 36.13 29.75
C SER A 18 1.74 36.89 29.76
N PHE A 19 2.01 37.61 30.84
CA PHE A 19 3.30 38.27 31.03
C PHE A 19 4.49 37.31 30.93
N ASP A 20 4.29 36.03 31.26
CA ASP A 20 5.33 34.99 31.21
C ASP A 20 5.55 34.39 29.79
N ASP A 21 4.76 34.80 28.79
CA ASP A 21 4.93 34.31 27.42
C ASP A 21 6.22 34.89 26.81
N ILE A 22 7.01 34.02 26.18
CA ILE A 22 8.29 34.38 25.57
C ILE A 22 8.13 35.36 24.38
N LEU A 23 6.95 35.39 23.77
CA LEU A 23 6.59 36.38 22.74
C LEU A 23 6.26 37.76 23.33
N VAL A 24 6.02 37.88 24.63
CA VAL A 24 5.58 39.10 25.32
C VAL A 24 6.73 39.67 26.15
N ASN A 25 7.34 38.84 26.99
CA ASN A 25 8.45 39.22 27.85
C ASN A 25 9.61 38.23 27.69
N PHE A 26 10.37 38.45 26.62
CA PHE A 26 11.58 37.74 26.32
C PHE A 26 12.71 38.15 27.26
N ASN A 27 13.41 37.15 27.81
CA ASN A 27 14.60 37.36 28.63
C ASN A 27 15.87 36.96 27.86
N PRO A 28 16.65 37.92 27.33
CA PRO A 28 17.83 37.65 26.52
C PRO A 28 18.87 36.77 27.22
N LYS A 29 18.97 36.82 28.55
CA LYS A 29 19.96 36.06 29.33
C LYS A 29 19.65 34.56 29.41
N LYS A 30 18.40 34.16 29.17
CA LYS A 30 17.95 32.76 29.21
C LYS A 30 17.94 32.08 27.84
N SER A 31 18.27 32.83 26.79
CA SER A 31 18.21 32.41 25.40
C SER A 31 19.60 32.44 24.76
N ILE A 32 19.72 31.87 23.58
CA ILE A 32 21.01 31.75 22.89
C ILE A 32 21.11 32.88 21.87
N GLN A 33 22.03 33.81 22.10
CA GLN A 33 22.34 34.86 21.12
C GLN A 33 23.08 34.24 19.94
N LEU A 34 22.63 34.56 18.73
CA LEU A 34 23.22 34.07 17.49
C LEU A 34 24.14 35.13 16.88
N PHE A 35 25.37 34.71 16.59
CA PHE A 35 26.34 35.47 15.79
C PHE A 35 26.54 34.85 14.40
N ASP A 36 26.34 33.53 14.29
CA ASP A 36 26.48 32.74 13.06
C ASP A 36 25.34 31.71 12.92
N LYS A 37 25.12 31.22 11.68
CA LYS A 37 24.15 30.14 11.36
C LYS A 37 24.60 28.75 11.80
N GLN A 38 25.81 28.64 12.35
CA GLN A 38 26.38 27.42 12.90
C GLN A 38 26.85 27.66 14.33
N PHE A 39 26.53 26.76 15.24
CA PHE A 39 27.04 26.84 16.61
C PHE A 39 27.22 25.48 17.26
N ILE A 40 28.05 25.49 18.31
CA ILE A 40 28.39 24.31 19.10
C ILE A 40 27.19 23.92 19.97
N ILE A 41 26.84 22.64 19.91
CA ILE A 41 25.75 22.07 20.71
C ILE A 41 26.19 21.99 22.17
N ASN A 42 25.63 22.88 22.99
CA ASN A 42 25.72 22.86 24.45
C ASN A 42 24.44 22.31 25.10
N ASP A 43 24.41 22.17 26.42
CA ASP A 43 23.26 21.59 27.14
C ASP A 43 22.01 22.48 27.06
N VAL A 44 22.18 23.80 26.94
CA VAL A 44 21.08 24.76 26.78
C VAL A 44 20.40 24.57 25.41
N VAL A 45 21.19 24.48 24.33
CA VAL A 45 20.74 24.20 22.96
C VAL A 45 19.97 22.88 22.91
N LYS A 46 20.53 21.81 23.51
CA LYS A 46 19.86 20.50 23.56
C LYS A 46 18.53 20.56 24.30
N LYS A 47 18.46 21.30 25.41
CA LYS A 47 17.23 21.46 26.18
C LYS A 47 16.14 22.11 25.32
N LYS A 48 16.46 23.21 24.63
CA LYS A 48 15.53 23.91 23.74
C LYS A 48 15.04 23.04 22.58
N ILE A 49 15.94 22.28 21.96
CA ILE A 49 15.60 21.32 20.89
C ILE A 49 14.68 20.21 21.42
N ASN A 50 14.94 19.68 22.62
CA ASN A 50 14.11 18.64 23.20
C ASN A 50 12.71 19.15 23.57
N GLU A 51 12.61 20.35 24.14
CA GLU A 51 11.34 21.04 24.39
C GLU A 51 10.55 21.22 23.09
N SER A 52 11.20 21.72 22.03
CA SER A 52 10.58 21.87 20.71
C SER A 52 10.11 20.53 20.14
N LYS A 53 10.94 19.47 20.22
CA LYS A 53 10.55 18.12 19.76
C LYS A 53 9.36 17.55 20.53
N LEU A 54 9.28 17.80 21.83
CA LEU A 54 8.15 17.37 22.66
C LEU A 54 6.89 18.11 22.22
N TYR A 55 6.99 19.43 22.08
CA TYR A 55 5.88 20.27 21.63
C TYR A 55 5.40 19.87 20.23
N GLU A 56 6.32 19.61 19.30
CA GLU A 56 6.00 19.14 17.95
C GLU A 56 5.32 17.76 17.97
N LYS A 57 5.71 16.86 18.87
CA LYS A 57 5.04 15.56 19.02
C LYS A 57 3.62 15.69 19.57
N GLU A 58 3.41 16.63 20.48
CA GLU A 58 2.12 16.85 21.12
C GLU A 58 1.16 17.59 20.19
N PHE A 59 1.57 18.77 19.72
CA PHE A 59 0.73 19.71 18.99
C PHE A 59 0.98 19.74 17.48
N GLY A 60 2.04 19.10 17.00
CA GLY A 60 2.42 19.10 15.57
C GLY A 60 3.19 20.34 15.11
N VAL A 61 3.27 21.38 15.93
CA VAL A 61 3.82 22.70 15.56
C VAL A 61 5.31 22.77 15.86
N ASN A 62 6.10 23.26 14.89
CA ASN A 62 7.49 23.60 15.13
C ASN A 62 7.56 24.92 15.91
N SER A 63 7.97 24.86 17.18
CA SER A 63 8.18 26.05 17.99
C SER A 63 9.59 26.62 17.83
N LEU A 64 10.52 25.93 17.15
CA LEU A 64 11.91 26.37 17.10
C LEU A 64 12.05 27.50 16.08
N CYS A 65 12.44 28.68 16.55
CA CYS A 65 12.54 29.87 15.72
C CYS A 65 13.80 30.68 16.02
N VAL A 66 14.19 31.52 15.07
CA VAL A 66 15.14 32.61 15.27
C VAL A 66 14.38 33.91 15.34
N SER A 67 14.55 34.68 16.42
CA SER A 67 14.07 36.06 16.48
C SER A 67 15.12 37.02 15.94
N LYS A 68 14.65 38.11 15.32
CA LYS A 68 15.46 39.23 14.88
C LYS A 68 14.89 40.51 15.47
N GLY A 69 15.76 41.27 16.11
CA GLY A 69 15.41 42.53 16.75
C GLY A 69 14.70 42.36 18.09
N LEU A 70 15.00 43.22 19.05
CA LEU A 70 14.29 43.34 20.32
C LEU A 70 13.76 44.76 20.48
N ILE A 71 12.58 44.88 21.11
CA ILE A 71 12.01 46.17 21.49
C ILE A 71 11.57 46.18 22.95
N GLN A 72 11.81 47.30 23.63
CA GLN A 72 11.31 47.56 24.97
C GLN A 72 10.04 48.42 24.95
N LEU A 73 8.94 47.88 25.49
CA LEU A 73 7.62 48.51 25.51
C LEU A 73 7.03 48.46 26.92
N LYS A 74 6.00 49.30 27.17
CA LYS A 74 5.22 49.25 28.41
C LYS A 74 3.89 48.53 28.13
N PHE A 75 3.66 47.40 28.80
CA PHE A 75 2.42 46.61 28.70
C PHE A 75 1.86 46.38 30.11
N ASN A 76 0.60 46.72 30.33
CA ASN A 76 -0.05 46.66 31.66
C ASN A 76 0.80 47.29 32.78
N GLU A 77 1.26 48.52 32.54
CA GLU A 77 2.11 49.32 33.42
C GLU A 77 3.54 48.80 33.69
N LYS A 78 3.89 47.61 33.19
CA LYS A 78 5.22 47.01 33.34
C LYS A 78 6.05 47.16 32.07
N LEU A 79 7.36 47.30 32.23
CA LEU A 79 8.31 47.37 31.12
C LEU A 79 8.65 45.93 30.69
N ILE A 80 8.37 45.61 29.42
CA ILE A 80 8.58 44.31 28.79
C ILE A 80 9.62 44.42 27.66
N THR A 81 10.35 43.34 27.40
CA THR A 81 11.21 43.21 26.22
C THR A 81 10.63 42.14 25.31
N THR A 82 10.38 42.45 24.05
CA THR A 82 9.72 41.53 23.10
C THR A 82 10.50 41.45 21.79
N PRO A 83 10.58 40.27 21.13
CA PRO A 83 11.16 40.17 19.80
C PRO A 83 10.28 40.87 18.76
N ILE A 84 10.90 41.41 17.71
CA ILE A 84 10.20 42.13 16.64
C ILE A 84 9.78 41.17 15.53
N GLU A 85 10.75 40.44 14.99
CA GLU A 85 10.60 39.51 13.88
C GLU A 85 10.98 38.10 14.35
N ILE A 86 10.31 37.05 13.84
CA ILE A 86 10.60 35.64 14.11
C ILE A 86 10.54 34.83 12.82
N VAL A 87 11.44 33.87 12.66
CA VAL A 87 11.44 32.92 11.54
C VAL A 87 11.50 31.49 12.05
N PRO A 88 10.58 30.59 11.63
CA PRO A 88 10.69 29.16 11.92
C PRO A 88 11.94 28.56 11.28
N ILE A 89 12.54 27.58 11.96
CA ILE A 89 13.79 26.99 11.51
C ILE A 89 13.80 25.46 11.48
N ASN A 90 14.55 24.94 10.52
CA ASN A 90 15.00 23.55 10.44
C ASN A 90 16.49 23.47 10.79
N TYR A 91 16.97 22.31 11.22
CA TYR A 91 18.39 22.15 11.56
C TYR A 91 18.95 20.79 11.16
N ILE A 92 20.26 20.79 10.89
CA ILE A 92 21.06 19.59 10.63
C ILE A 92 22.08 19.44 11.77
N GLU A 93 22.07 18.29 12.42
CA GLU A 93 22.98 17.97 13.53
C GLU A 93 24.15 17.10 13.05
N ASN A 94 25.38 17.61 13.15
CA ASN A 94 26.59 16.80 13.00
C ASN A 94 27.05 16.26 14.36
N LYS A 95 26.69 15.01 14.65
CA LYS A 95 26.97 14.35 15.94
C LYS A 95 28.46 14.17 16.24
N TYR A 96 29.32 14.11 15.24
CA TYR A 96 30.77 13.94 15.44
C TYR A 96 31.45 15.24 15.85
N GLN A 97 31.07 16.36 15.22
CA GLN A 97 31.63 17.69 15.50
C GLN A 97 30.85 18.46 16.59
N LYS A 98 29.70 17.93 17.02
CA LYS A 98 28.73 18.63 17.90
C LYS A 98 28.35 20.01 17.33
N LEU A 99 28.25 20.11 16.02
CA LEU A 99 27.84 21.34 15.33
C LEU A 99 26.40 21.20 14.88
N LEU A 100 25.65 22.28 15.05
CA LEU A 100 24.28 22.42 14.55
C LEU A 100 24.26 23.53 13.51
N THR A 101 23.78 23.17 12.32
CA THR A 101 23.57 24.12 11.21
C THR A 101 22.09 24.41 11.10
N ILE A 102 21.72 25.69 11.11
CA ILE A 102 20.33 26.13 10.99
C ILE A 102 20.01 26.53 9.55
N HIS A 103 18.82 26.17 9.10
CA HIS A 103 18.20 26.59 7.86
C HIS A 103 16.85 27.23 8.17
N TYR A 104 16.60 28.43 7.62
CA TYR A 104 15.30 29.08 7.75
C TYR A 104 14.27 28.33 6.91
N GLU A 105 13.06 28.14 7.45
CA GLU A 105 11.99 27.44 6.74
C GLU A 105 11.44 28.30 5.60
N ASN A 106 11.35 29.62 5.83
CA ASN A 106 11.00 30.64 4.85
C ASN A 106 12.12 31.68 4.72
N GLU A 107 12.18 32.38 3.59
CA GLU A 107 13.12 33.50 3.40
C GLU A 107 12.69 34.74 4.19
N ASP A 108 11.37 34.91 4.40
CA ASP A 108 10.79 36.06 5.07
C ASP A 108 10.60 35.81 6.57
N PHE A 109 10.97 36.80 7.37
CA PHE A 109 10.65 36.84 8.80
C PHE A 109 9.19 37.26 9.00
N ILE A 110 8.53 36.62 9.96
CA ILE A 110 7.17 36.93 10.37
C ILE A 110 7.24 37.91 11.54
N ILE A 111 6.42 38.96 11.55
CA ILE A 111 6.35 39.84 12.72
C ILE A 111 5.78 39.08 13.91
N ASN A 112 6.39 39.31 15.08
CA ASN A 112 5.92 38.76 16.33
C ASN A 112 4.40 38.98 16.49
N PRO A 113 3.61 37.89 16.57
CA PRO A 113 2.19 37.90 16.84
C PRO A 113 1.71 38.89 17.92
N PHE A 114 2.46 39.00 19.02
CA PHE A 114 2.11 39.89 20.13
C PHE A 114 2.12 41.36 19.71
N LEU A 115 3.06 41.77 18.86
CA LEU A 115 3.14 43.16 18.38
C LEU A 115 1.93 43.51 17.52
N LYS A 116 1.49 42.60 16.64
CA LYS A 116 0.28 42.81 15.83
C LYS A 116 -0.94 43.06 16.71
N TYR A 117 -1.10 42.27 17.78
CA TYR A 117 -2.16 42.45 18.77
C TYR A 117 -2.03 43.78 19.54
N PHE A 118 -0.84 44.06 20.08
CA PHE A 118 -0.56 45.27 20.87
C PHE A 118 -0.86 46.56 20.09
N PHE A 119 -0.45 46.62 18.82
CA PHE A 119 -0.73 47.78 17.97
C PHE A 119 -2.20 47.88 17.58
N LYS A 120 -2.86 46.73 17.33
CA LYS A 120 -4.30 46.72 17.02
C LYS A 120 -5.12 47.27 18.17
N GLU A 121 -4.85 46.89 19.42
CA GLU A 121 -5.58 47.42 20.59
C GLU A 121 -5.28 48.89 20.88
N GLN A 122 -4.01 49.30 20.78
CA GLN A 122 -3.63 50.66 21.17
C GLN A 122 -3.89 51.72 20.09
N PHE A 123 -3.93 51.32 18.81
CA PHE A 123 -3.94 52.25 17.68
C PHE A 123 -5.05 51.96 16.65
N GLU A 124 -6.23 51.51 17.11
CA GLU A 124 -7.41 51.21 16.26
C GLU A 124 -7.72 52.29 15.20
N GLN A 125 -7.29 53.55 15.39
CA GLN A 125 -7.54 54.68 14.49
C GLN A 125 -6.54 54.84 13.32
N ASN A 126 -5.38 54.17 13.31
CA ASN A 126 -4.28 54.49 12.38
C ASN A 126 -4.13 53.58 11.15
N ASN A 127 -5.05 52.64 10.89
CA ASN A 127 -4.99 51.72 9.72
C ASN A 127 -3.65 50.97 9.57
N ILE A 128 -2.94 50.71 10.68
CA ILE A 128 -1.70 49.91 10.67
C ILE A 128 -2.12 48.44 10.67
N THR A 129 -2.34 47.88 9.49
CA THR A 129 -2.79 46.49 9.32
C THR A 129 -1.73 45.60 8.71
N HIS A 130 -0.76 46.17 8.00
CA HIS A 130 0.26 45.43 7.28
C HIS A 130 1.59 45.38 8.04
N ASP A 131 2.26 44.24 7.93
CA ASP A 131 3.54 43.96 8.60
C ASP A 131 4.58 45.07 8.34
N PHE A 132 4.69 45.54 7.09
CA PHE A 132 5.59 46.62 6.71
C PHE A 132 5.30 47.95 7.45
N GLN A 133 4.03 48.28 7.68
CA GLN A 133 3.64 49.51 8.37
C GLN A 133 4.01 49.43 9.86
N ILE A 134 3.86 48.26 10.49
CA ILE A 134 4.26 48.04 11.89
C ILE A 134 5.77 48.24 12.03
N ILE A 135 6.58 47.62 11.16
CA ILE A 135 8.05 47.75 11.22
C ILE A 135 8.46 49.21 11.02
N THR A 136 7.87 49.91 10.05
CA THR A 136 8.19 51.31 9.76
C THR A 136 7.83 52.20 10.96
N PHE A 137 6.64 52.02 11.52
CA PHE A 137 6.17 52.75 12.70
C PHE A 137 7.06 52.52 13.92
N LEU A 138 7.51 51.28 14.13
CA LEU A 138 8.44 50.94 15.21
C LEU A 138 9.77 51.68 15.05
N LYS A 139 10.34 51.68 13.84
CA LYS A 139 11.61 52.35 13.54
C LYS A 139 11.55 53.86 13.68
N GLU A 140 10.41 54.47 13.40
CA GLU A 140 10.20 55.92 13.51
C GLU A 140 9.96 56.38 14.96
N ASN A 141 9.14 55.65 15.73
CA ASN A 141 8.65 56.11 17.03
C ASN A 141 9.38 55.51 18.24
N PHE A 142 10.05 54.37 18.08
CA PHE A 142 10.69 53.63 19.19
C PHE A 142 12.18 53.36 18.94
N LYS A 143 12.83 54.17 18.11
CA LYS A 143 14.21 53.98 17.65
C LYS A 143 15.22 53.77 18.79
N GLU A 144 15.06 54.47 19.92
CA GLU A 144 15.94 54.36 21.10
C GLU A 144 15.74 53.07 21.91
N ASN A 145 14.58 52.41 21.75
CA ASN A 145 14.20 51.21 22.49
C ASN A 145 14.36 49.92 21.66
N ILE A 146 14.87 50.05 20.43
CA ILE A 146 15.03 48.93 19.49
C ILE A 146 16.51 48.56 19.39
N ASN A 147 16.78 47.25 19.50
CA ASN A 147 18.06 46.67 19.14
C ASN A 147 17.86 45.79 17.90
N GLU A 148 18.18 46.32 16.71
CA GLU A 148 17.94 45.64 15.42
C GLU A 148 18.88 44.46 15.16
N GLU A 149 20.10 44.48 15.70
CA GLU A 149 21.15 43.49 15.43
C GLU A 149 21.12 42.29 16.40
N ALA A 150 20.05 42.16 17.17
CA ALA A 150 19.92 41.11 18.17
C ALA A 150 19.20 39.88 17.59
N TYR A 151 19.94 38.80 17.35
CA TYR A 151 19.41 37.52 16.91
C TYR A 151 19.39 36.52 18.05
N PHE A 152 18.27 35.84 18.28
CA PHE A 152 18.16 34.80 19.32
C PHE A 152 17.52 33.53 18.81
N PHE A 153 18.04 32.40 19.29
CA PHE A 153 17.50 31.07 19.09
C PHE A 153 16.67 30.66 20.32
N ASP A 154 15.36 30.47 20.13
CA ASP A 154 14.48 29.96 21.18
C ASP A 154 13.16 29.38 20.62
N ASN A 155 12.29 28.91 21.51
CA ASN A 155 11.01 28.29 21.22
C ASN A 155 9.88 29.33 21.09
N PHE A 156 9.93 30.19 20.06
CA PHE A 156 8.86 31.13 19.75
C PHE A 156 7.72 30.43 18.99
N HIS A 157 6.45 30.63 19.38
CA HIS A 157 5.32 29.96 18.74
C HIS A 157 4.66 30.84 17.65
N PRO A 158 5.01 30.71 16.36
CA PRO A 158 4.64 31.68 15.32
C PRO A 158 3.13 31.69 15.00
N TYR A 159 2.46 30.53 15.05
CA TYR A 159 1.08 30.38 14.54
C TYR A 159 -0.02 30.63 15.57
N ARG A 160 0.32 31.09 16.79
CA ARG A 160 -0.67 31.30 17.86
C ARG A 160 -1.71 32.36 17.47
N PHE A 161 -1.30 33.38 16.71
CA PHE A 161 -2.16 34.49 16.30
C PHE A 161 -2.84 34.28 14.96
N GLU A 162 -2.32 33.40 14.10
CA GLU A 162 -3.02 33.04 12.85
C GLU A 162 -4.39 32.44 13.19
N PHE A 163 -4.44 31.53 14.14
CA PHE A 163 -5.68 30.96 14.66
C PHE A 163 -6.63 32.01 15.27
N ILE A 164 -6.11 32.99 16.02
CA ILE A 164 -6.91 34.11 16.55
C ILE A 164 -7.48 34.95 15.40
N SER A 165 -6.65 35.26 14.41
CA SER A 165 -7.05 36.05 13.24
C SER A 165 -8.09 35.34 12.37
N GLU A 166 -8.02 34.01 12.26
CA GLU A 166 -9.04 33.19 11.60
C GLU A 166 -10.38 33.30 12.33
N ILE A 167 -10.38 33.18 13.65
CA ILE A 167 -11.61 33.31 14.47
C ILE A 167 -12.20 34.72 14.35
N GLU A 168 -11.37 35.76 14.40
CA GLU A 168 -11.81 37.13 14.17
C GLU A 168 -12.39 37.30 12.75
N GLY A 169 -11.79 36.66 11.74
CA GLY A 169 -12.30 36.63 10.37
C GLY A 169 -13.68 35.96 10.27
N VAL A 170 -13.86 34.83 10.96
CA VAL A 170 -15.16 34.14 11.07
C VAL A 170 -16.20 35.02 11.76
N LEU A 171 -15.84 35.78 12.79
CA LEU A 171 -16.76 36.72 13.43
C LEU A 171 -17.17 37.88 12.50
N LYS A 172 -16.25 38.36 11.66
CA LYS A 172 -16.51 39.41 10.67
C LYS A 172 -17.40 38.97 9.52
N SER A 173 -17.45 37.67 9.19
CA SER A 173 -18.21 37.19 8.04
C SER A 173 -19.73 37.28 8.21
N HIS A 174 -20.23 37.41 9.44
CA HIS A 174 -21.65 37.59 9.87
C HIS A 174 -22.64 36.48 9.43
N ASP A 175 -22.35 35.74 8.37
CA ASP A 175 -23.02 34.53 7.94
C ASP A 175 -22.19 33.29 8.29
N PHE A 176 -22.74 32.48 9.19
CA PHE A 176 -22.19 31.20 9.60
C PHE A 176 -22.87 30.06 8.83
N SER A 177 -22.10 29.04 8.48
CA SER A 177 -22.66 27.85 7.83
C SER A 177 -23.68 27.16 8.73
N THR A 178 -24.65 26.47 8.12
CA THR A 178 -25.67 25.70 8.84
C THR A 178 -25.06 24.63 9.75
N ALA A 179 -23.97 23.99 9.33
CA ALA A 179 -23.21 23.03 10.13
C ALA A 179 -22.60 23.66 11.39
N LEU A 180 -22.10 24.90 11.27
CA LEU A 180 -21.50 25.61 12.39
C LEU A 180 -22.59 26.06 13.38
N ARG A 181 -23.73 26.56 12.89
CA ARG A 181 -24.91 26.87 13.71
C ARG A 181 -25.48 25.65 14.43
N SER A 182 -25.55 24.48 13.77
CA SER A 182 -26.05 23.25 14.39
C SER A 182 -25.11 22.70 15.47
N THR A 183 -23.79 22.81 15.26
CA THR A 183 -22.77 22.35 16.23
C THR A 183 -22.91 23.06 17.58
N PHE A 184 -23.27 24.33 17.58
CA PHE A 184 -23.49 25.14 18.79
C PHE A 184 -24.97 25.20 19.20
N GLY A 185 -25.83 24.36 18.62
CA GLY A 185 -27.21 24.19 19.05
C GLY A 185 -28.18 25.31 18.61
N GLU A 186 -27.80 26.20 17.70
CA GLU A 186 -28.71 27.25 17.19
C GLU A 186 -29.81 26.68 16.28
N THR A 187 -29.59 25.51 15.67
CA THR A 187 -30.58 24.82 14.81
C THR A 187 -30.63 23.33 15.09
N LYS A 188 -31.81 22.81 15.45
CA LYS A 188 -32.11 21.37 15.48
C LYS A 188 -32.59 20.92 14.10
N GLU A 189 -31.67 20.75 13.15
CA GLU A 189 -32.02 19.98 11.96
C GLU A 189 -32.14 18.50 12.34
N LYS A 190 -33.23 17.85 11.94
CA LYS A 190 -33.34 16.40 12.01
C LYS A 190 -32.31 15.83 11.04
N SER A 191 -31.23 15.28 11.58
CA SER A 191 -30.23 14.57 10.79
C SER A 191 -30.93 13.46 10.01
N ALA A 192 -30.74 13.42 8.69
CA ALA A 192 -31.21 12.31 7.89
C ALA A 192 -30.57 11.02 8.43
N THR A 193 -31.37 10.01 8.70
CA THR A 193 -30.92 8.68 9.14
C THR A 193 -29.92 8.12 8.15
N ILE A 194 -28.69 7.89 8.60
CA ILE A 194 -27.61 7.32 7.79
C ILE A 194 -27.60 5.81 7.99
N ASN A 195 -27.95 5.03 6.97
CA ASN A 195 -27.90 3.57 7.06
C ASN A 195 -26.46 3.08 6.94
N LEU A 196 -25.81 2.76 8.05
CA LEU A 196 -24.43 2.29 8.04
C LEU A 196 -24.36 0.84 7.57
N THR A 197 -23.31 0.52 6.83
CA THR A 197 -23.14 -0.84 6.33
C THR A 197 -22.81 -1.82 7.46
N PRO A 198 -23.25 -3.09 7.38
CA PRO A 198 -23.03 -4.05 8.46
C PRO A 198 -21.56 -4.50 8.55
N LYS A 199 -20.76 -4.25 7.50
CA LYS A 199 -19.34 -4.62 7.45
C LYS A 199 -18.53 -3.74 8.40
N ASN A 200 -17.53 -4.34 9.04
CA ASN A 200 -16.58 -3.66 9.90
C ASN A 200 -15.17 -3.89 9.36
N LEU A 201 -14.29 -2.89 9.50
CA LEU A 201 -12.88 -3.04 9.17
C LEU A 201 -12.16 -3.95 10.17
N PHE A 202 -12.56 -3.87 11.44
CA PHE A 202 -12.02 -4.62 12.56
C PHE A 202 -13.15 -5.27 13.35
N THR A 203 -12.82 -6.32 14.11
CA THR A 203 -13.76 -6.98 15.01
C THR A 203 -14.39 -5.96 15.97
N ALA A 204 -15.67 -6.14 16.29
CA ALA A 204 -16.41 -5.25 17.18
C ALA A 204 -17.20 -6.06 18.21
N ASN A 205 -17.28 -5.55 19.43
CA ASN A 205 -18.07 -6.16 20.50
C ASN A 205 -19.53 -5.66 20.47
N ARG A 206 -20.40 -6.25 21.30
CA ARG A 206 -21.83 -5.90 21.34
C ARG A 206 -22.09 -4.41 21.64
N ASP A 207 -21.28 -3.80 22.50
CA ASP A 207 -21.44 -2.38 22.85
C ASP A 207 -21.04 -1.46 21.69
N GLN A 208 -19.97 -1.79 20.96
CA GLN A 208 -19.59 -1.09 19.74
C GLN A 208 -20.66 -1.22 18.66
N PHE A 209 -21.35 -2.37 18.56
CA PHE A 209 -22.50 -2.50 17.63
C PHE A 209 -23.67 -1.59 18.01
N LYS A 210 -23.99 -1.45 19.30
CA LYS A 210 -25.01 -0.49 19.75
C LYS A 210 -24.61 0.94 19.39
N LEU A 211 -23.34 1.27 19.63
CA LEU A 211 -22.77 2.58 19.29
C LEU A 211 -22.87 2.86 17.78
N PHE A 212 -22.55 1.89 16.92
CA PHE A 212 -22.70 2.07 15.48
C PHE A 212 -24.15 2.36 15.08
N LYS A 213 -25.14 1.68 15.68
CA LYS A 213 -26.56 1.98 15.43
C LYS A 213 -26.97 3.38 15.88
N GLN A 214 -26.45 3.86 17.01
CA GLN A 214 -26.74 5.22 17.47
C GLN A 214 -26.08 6.28 16.57
N ALA A 215 -24.94 5.95 15.96
CA ALA A 215 -24.19 6.86 15.08
C ALA A 215 -24.93 7.18 13.78
N GLU A 216 -25.97 6.40 13.45
CA GLU A 216 -26.81 6.60 12.28
C GLU A 216 -27.69 7.85 12.38
N ASN A 217 -28.03 8.26 13.61
CA ASN A 217 -29.11 9.22 13.86
C ASN A 217 -28.70 10.41 14.71
N GLU A 218 -27.63 10.31 15.50
CA GLU A 218 -27.30 11.29 16.54
C GLU A 218 -25.80 11.56 16.66
N SER A 219 -25.46 12.72 17.23
CA SER A 219 -24.09 13.00 17.71
C SER A 219 -23.78 12.12 18.92
N LEU A 220 -22.60 11.48 18.91
CA LEU A 220 -22.22 10.52 19.96
C LEU A 220 -21.03 11.00 20.77
N ILE A 221 -21.10 10.78 22.08
CA ILE A 221 -19.97 10.88 22.99
C ILE A 221 -19.52 9.48 23.38
N ILE A 222 -18.27 9.14 23.05
CA ILE A 222 -17.69 7.83 23.32
C ILE A 222 -16.68 7.95 24.45
N GLN A 223 -17.04 7.46 25.63
CA GLN A 223 -16.14 7.40 26.79
C GLN A 223 -15.75 5.95 27.09
N GLY A 224 -14.50 5.73 27.48
CA GLY A 224 -14.08 4.44 28.00
C GLY A 224 -12.68 4.48 28.62
N PRO A 225 -12.31 3.51 29.46
CA PRO A 225 -10.96 3.39 30.01
C PRO A 225 -9.88 3.16 28.93
N PRO A 226 -8.59 3.39 29.24
CA PRO A 226 -7.51 3.09 28.30
C PRO A 226 -7.54 1.60 27.90
N GLY A 227 -7.30 1.30 26.62
CA GLY A 227 -7.30 -0.07 26.10
C GLY A 227 -8.65 -0.62 25.61
N THR A 228 -9.78 0.08 25.79
CA THR A 228 -11.12 -0.40 25.33
C THR A 228 -11.38 -0.33 23.83
N GLY A 229 -10.33 -0.18 23.01
CA GLY A 229 -10.47 -0.16 21.55
C GLY A 229 -11.15 1.10 20.99
N LYS A 230 -11.08 2.25 21.67
CA LYS A 230 -11.62 3.54 21.16
C LYS A 230 -11.14 3.87 19.74
N SER A 231 -9.83 3.82 19.50
CA SER A 231 -9.27 4.08 18.17
C SER A 231 -9.78 3.07 17.13
N GLN A 232 -9.99 1.80 17.52
CA GLN A 232 -10.57 0.78 16.62
C GLN A 232 -12.05 1.04 16.32
N THR A 233 -12.80 1.54 17.31
CA THR A 233 -14.20 1.95 17.15
C THR A 233 -14.31 3.13 16.18
N ILE A 234 -13.44 4.13 16.34
CA ILE A 234 -13.34 5.29 15.43
C ILE A 234 -12.97 4.82 14.03
N THR A 235 -11.96 3.94 13.86
CA THR A 235 -11.60 3.44 12.53
C THR A 235 -12.74 2.67 11.88
N ASN A 236 -13.51 1.88 12.64
CA ASN A 236 -14.69 1.20 12.12
C ASN A 236 -15.77 2.18 11.65
N LEU A 237 -16.05 3.24 12.42
CA LEU A 237 -16.97 4.30 11.98
C LEU A 237 -16.48 4.97 10.70
N ILE A 238 -15.19 5.31 10.61
CA ILE A 238 -14.59 5.90 9.40
C ILE A 238 -14.82 4.98 8.20
N GLY A 239 -14.55 3.69 8.35
CA GLY A 239 -14.80 2.70 7.29
C GLY A 239 -16.25 2.64 6.84
N LYS A 240 -17.20 2.68 7.79
CA LYS A 240 -18.64 2.63 7.49
C LYS A 240 -19.13 3.89 6.76
N PHE A 241 -18.69 5.07 7.19
CA PHE A 241 -19.04 6.32 6.51
C PHE A 241 -18.36 6.43 5.14
N SER A 242 -17.14 5.89 5.01
CA SER A 242 -16.42 5.86 3.74
C SER A 242 -17.09 4.94 2.72
N ASP A 243 -17.72 3.86 3.17
CA ASP A 243 -18.52 2.94 2.33
C ASP A 243 -19.81 3.59 1.81
N LEU A 244 -20.21 4.72 2.39
CA LEU A 244 -21.36 5.55 1.98
C LEU A 244 -20.95 6.81 1.21
N ASP A 245 -19.72 6.83 0.67
CA ASP A 245 -19.11 7.96 -0.05
C ASP A 245 -19.17 9.29 0.73
N LYS A 246 -19.17 9.23 2.06
CA LYS A 246 -19.16 10.43 2.89
C LYS A 246 -17.75 10.97 3.06
N LYS A 247 -17.63 12.30 3.04
CA LYS A 247 -16.41 13.01 3.43
C LYS A 247 -16.30 13.01 4.95
N ILE A 248 -15.16 12.61 5.47
CA ILE A 248 -14.93 12.45 6.91
C ILE A 248 -13.74 13.30 7.31
N ILE A 249 -13.93 14.12 8.34
CA ILE A 249 -12.86 14.90 8.96
C ILE A 249 -12.63 14.35 10.36
N VAL A 250 -11.38 13.98 10.64
CA VAL A 250 -10.97 13.49 11.97
C VAL A 250 -10.02 14.52 12.57
N VAL A 251 -10.43 15.09 13.70
CA VAL A 251 -9.63 16.07 14.44
C VAL A 251 -9.21 15.46 15.77
N SER A 252 -7.98 15.75 16.20
CA SER A 252 -7.44 15.34 17.48
C SER A 252 -6.42 16.37 17.95
N GLU A 253 -6.41 16.65 19.24
CA GLU A 253 -5.41 17.49 19.89
C GLU A 253 -3.99 16.91 19.71
N LYS A 254 -3.86 15.58 19.82
CA LYS A 254 -2.57 14.89 19.73
C LYS A 254 -2.36 14.28 18.35
N LYS A 255 -1.23 14.62 17.71
CA LYS A 255 -0.80 14.02 16.43
C LYS A 255 -0.71 12.50 16.51
N ALA A 256 -0.19 11.96 17.61
CA ALA A 256 -0.05 10.52 17.82
C ALA A 256 -1.38 9.74 17.69
N ALA A 257 -2.50 10.34 18.10
CA ALA A 257 -3.80 9.69 17.98
C ALA A 257 -4.27 9.60 16.50
N LEU A 258 -3.98 10.62 15.70
CA LEU A 258 -4.24 10.60 14.25
C LEU A 258 -3.38 9.54 13.56
N GLU A 259 -2.09 9.46 13.91
CA GLU A 259 -1.17 8.45 13.35
C GLU A 259 -1.61 7.00 13.68
N VAL A 260 -2.15 6.76 14.88
CA VAL A 260 -2.73 5.45 15.25
C VAL A 260 -3.95 5.12 14.40
N ILE A 261 -4.82 6.08 14.13
CA ILE A 261 -6.00 5.88 13.27
C ILE A 261 -5.55 5.64 11.82
N TYR A 262 -4.63 6.44 11.32
CA TYR A 262 -4.10 6.33 9.96
C TYR A 262 -3.37 5.01 9.72
N SER A 263 -2.53 4.57 10.67
CA SER A 263 -1.87 3.25 10.57
C SER A 263 -2.86 2.09 10.57
N LYS A 264 -3.97 2.19 11.31
CA LYS A 264 -5.07 1.21 11.23
C LYS A 264 -5.76 1.24 9.85
N LEU A 265 -6.08 2.41 9.31
CA LEU A 265 -6.62 2.53 7.94
C LEU A 265 -5.67 1.94 6.90
N LYS A 266 -4.37 2.22 7.02
CA LYS A 266 -3.31 1.67 6.18
C LYS A 266 -3.24 0.15 6.24
N SER A 267 -3.42 -0.45 7.42
CA SER A 267 -3.49 -1.92 7.56
C SER A 267 -4.64 -2.56 6.77
N LYS A 268 -5.67 -1.75 6.43
CA LYS A 268 -6.83 -2.14 5.62
C LYS A 268 -6.76 -1.59 4.19
N LYS A 269 -5.62 -1.04 3.78
CA LYS A 269 -5.38 -0.42 2.46
C LYS A 269 -6.27 0.80 2.17
N LEU A 270 -6.79 1.44 3.22
CA LEU A 270 -7.55 2.68 3.11
C LEU A 270 -6.67 3.93 3.24
N ASP A 271 -5.34 3.76 3.34
CA ASP A 271 -4.39 4.88 3.29
C ASP A 271 -4.47 5.66 1.97
N LEU A 272 -4.93 5.01 0.90
CA LEU A 272 -5.11 5.63 -0.42
C LEU A 272 -6.24 6.67 -0.45
N ILE A 273 -7.19 6.62 0.48
CA ILE A 273 -8.32 7.56 0.51
C ILE A 273 -8.28 8.47 1.73
N SER A 274 -7.15 8.48 2.45
CA SER A 274 -6.99 9.23 3.69
C SER A 274 -5.71 10.04 3.65
N ILE A 275 -5.80 11.30 4.07
CA ILE A 275 -4.66 12.22 4.19
C ILE A 275 -4.63 12.70 5.64
N VAL A 276 -3.44 12.72 6.25
CA VAL A 276 -3.25 13.25 7.60
C VAL A 276 -2.58 14.60 7.48
N VAL A 277 -3.35 15.67 7.61
CA VAL A 277 -2.80 17.03 7.60
C VAL A 277 -2.30 17.38 9.01
N THR A 278 -1.07 17.88 9.09
CA THR A 278 -0.49 18.45 10.32
C THR A 278 0.10 19.81 9.98
N SER A 279 0.46 20.61 10.98
CA SER A 279 1.02 21.97 10.79
C SER A 279 2.34 22.05 10.00
N LYS A 280 2.97 20.92 9.66
CA LYS A 280 4.14 20.84 8.76
C LYS A 280 3.80 20.44 7.32
N PHE A 281 2.52 20.32 6.97
CA PHE A 281 2.13 19.97 5.60
C PHE A 281 2.21 21.21 4.70
N ASP A 282 3.31 21.33 3.96
CA ASP A 282 3.42 22.26 2.84
C ASP A 282 2.33 21.93 1.80
N ASN A 283 1.69 22.93 1.21
CA ASN A 283 0.71 22.76 0.12
C ASN A 283 1.27 21.89 -1.02
N LYS A 284 2.57 22.00 -1.30
CA LYS A 284 3.25 21.14 -2.28
C LYS A 284 3.23 19.66 -1.91
N SER A 285 3.38 19.35 -0.61
CA SER A 285 3.35 17.98 -0.10
C SER A 285 1.96 17.34 -0.25
N ILE A 286 0.89 18.12 -0.03
CA ILE A 286 -0.50 17.69 -0.24
C ILE A 286 -0.73 17.35 -1.71
N ILE A 287 -0.32 18.24 -2.62
CA ILE A 287 -0.45 18.02 -4.07
C ILE A 287 0.33 16.77 -4.50
N ALA A 288 1.54 16.58 -3.97
CA ALA A 288 2.34 15.39 -4.25
C ALA A 288 1.66 14.10 -3.76
N GLU A 289 1.07 14.12 -2.56
CA GLU A 289 0.37 12.97 -2.00
C GLU A 289 -0.93 12.64 -2.75
N LEU A 290 -1.68 13.67 -3.16
CA LEU A 290 -2.84 13.53 -4.04
C LEU A 290 -2.44 12.94 -5.41
N LYS A 291 -1.35 13.43 -6.00
CA LYS A 291 -0.82 12.87 -7.25
C LYS A 291 -0.41 11.41 -7.09
N ASN A 292 0.30 11.07 -6.02
CA ASN A 292 0.69 9.69 -5.74
C ASN A 292 -0.52 8.77 -5.56
N THR A 293 -1.55 9.28 -4.90
CA THR A 293 -2.83 8.58 -4.72
C THR A 293 -3.52 8.33 -6.05
N TRP A 294 -3.62 9.36 -6.90
CA TRP A 294 -4.20 9.26 -8.24
C TRP A 294 -3.50 8.19 -9.10
N ILE A 295 -2.16 8.26 -9.16
CA ILE A 295 -1.34 7.28 -9.91
C ILE A 295 -1.60 5.85 -9.42
N LYS A 296 -1.75 5.65 -8.09
CA LYS A 296 -2.06 4.33 -7.54
C LYS A 296 -3.45 3.85 -7.94
N PHE A 297 -4.45 4.74 -7.99
CA PHE A 297 -5.80 4.40 -8.46
C PHE A 297 -5.80 3.98 -9.93
N GLU A 298 -5.14 4.75 -10.79
CA GLU A 298 -5.00 4.45 -12.22
C GLU A 298 -4.37 3.06 -12.44
N ASN A 299 -3.25 2.79 -11.79
CA ASN A 299 -2.60 1.49 -11.81
C ASN A 299 -3.44 0.35 -11.21
N TYR A 300 -4.32 0.65 -10.25
CA TYR A 300 -5.21 -0.34 -9.65
C TYR A 300 -6.35 -0.72 -10.59
N ILE A 301 -6.92 0.26 -11.30
CA ILE A 301 -7.98 0.05 -12.30
C ILE A 301 -7.47 -0.84 -13.43
N GLU A 302 -6.28 -0.57 -13.98
CA GLU A 302 -5.68 -1.42 -15.03
C GLU A 302 -5.47 -2.88 -14.58
N LYS A 303 -5.05 -3.07 -13.32
CA LYS A 303 -4.90 -4.41 -12.73
C LYS A 303 -6.23 -5.09 -12.42
N PHE A 304 -7.29 -4.32 -12.17
CA PHE A 304 -8.61 -4.85 -11.94
C PHE A 304 -9.25 -5.30 -13.26
N ASP A 305 -9.12 -4.51 -14.33
CA ASP A 305 -9.60 -4.87 -15.67
C ASP A 305 -8.91 -6.12 -16.23
N SER A 306 -7.60 -6.26 -16.03
CA SER A 306 -6.89 -7.49 -16.42
C SER A 306 -7.37 -8.74 -15.64
N LYS A 307 -7.84 -8.58 -14.39
CA LYS A 307 -8.47 -9.67 -13.63
C LYS A 307 -9.88 -9.99 -14.09
N ILE A 308 -10.71 -8.98 -14.38
CA ILE A 308 -12.05 -9.18 -14.95
C ILE A 308 -11.93 -9.95 -16.27
N ASN A 309 -11.02 -9.53 -17.14
CA ASN A 309 -10.74 -10.24 -18.40
C ASN A 309 -10.29 -11.69 -18.21
N ASN A 310 -9.65 -12.02 -17.08
CA ASN A 310 -9.32 -13.41 -16.75
C ASN A 310 -10.54 -14.19 -16.23
N PHE A 311 -11.41 -13.57 -15.43
CA PHE A 311 -12.66 -14.18 -15.01
C PHE A 311 -13.59 -14.47 -16.19
N ASP A 312 -13.69 -13.57 -17.17
CA ASP A 312 -14.47 -13.82 -18.38
C ASP A 312 -13.85 -14.95 -19.22
N LYS A 313 -12.53 -15.07 -19.27
CA LYS A 313 -11.85 -16.21 -19.90
C LYS A 313 -12.13 -17.52 -19.17
N GLU A 314 -12.05 -17.54 -17.84
CA GLU A 314 -12.36 -18.73 -17.03
C GLU A 314 -13.83 -19.13 -17.17
N LYS A 315 -14.74 -18.15 -17.16
CA LYS A 315 -16.17 -18.36 -17.40
C LYS A 315 -16.42 -18.94 -18.79
N ASN A 316 -15.80 -18.38 -19.83
CA ASN A 316 -15.89 -18.89 -21.19
C ASN A 316 -15.31 -20.31 -21.30
N GLN A 317 -14.21 -20.63 -20.60
CA GLN A 317 -13.67 -21.99 -20.53
C GLN A 317 -14.67 -22.95 -19.89
N ILE A 318 -15.34 -22.55 -18.80
CA ILE A 318 -16.36 -23.35 -18.14
C ILE A 318 -17.59 -23.54 -19.04
N GLU A 319 -18.04 -22.50 -19.75
CA GLU A 319 -19.15 -22.59 -20.71
C GLU A 319 -18.80 -23.49 -21.90
N ILE A 320 -17.58 -23.43 -22.42
CA ILE A 320 -17.08 -24.35 -23.46
C ILE A 320 -17.11 -25.79 -22.95
N VAL A 321 -16.62 -26.04 -21.74
CA VAL A 321 -16.63 -27.37 -21.13
C VAL A 321 -18.08 -27.86 -20.92
N LEU A 322 -18.98 -27.02 -20.43
CA LEU A 322 -20.40 -27.35 -20.27
C LEU A 322 -21.09 -27.66 -21.60
N ASN A 323 -20.83 -26.85 -22.64
CA ASN A 323 -21.30 -27.12 -23.99
C ASN A 323 -20.73 -28.43 -24.54
N CYS A 324 -19.48 -28.76 -24.23
CA CYS A 324 -18.93 -30.08 -24.55
C CYS A 324 -19.67 -31.20 -23.82
N PHE A 325 -19.99 -31.06 -22.53
CA PHE A 325 -20.75 -32.06 -21.79
C PHE A 325 -22.18 -32.27 -22.34
N GLN A 326 -22.81 -31.20 -22.85
CA GLN A 326 -24.17 -31.23 -23.38
C GLN A 326 -24.25 -31.70 -24.85
N ASN A 327 -23.18 -31.51 -25.62
CA ASN A 327 -23.13 -31.95 -27.01
C ASN A 327 -23.09 -33.47 -27.12
N THR A 328 -24.13 -34.03 -27.74
CA THR A 328 -24.28 -35.47 -27.98
C THR A 328 -23.35 -36.02 -29.06
N ASN A 329 -22.72 -35.16 -29.87
CA ASN A 329 -21.96 -35.58 -31.06
C ASN A 329 -20.43 -35.65 -30.89
N ILE A 330 -19.89 -35.40 -29.70
CA ILE A 330 -18.42 -35.33 -29.52
C ILE A 330 -17.78 -36.72 -29.53
N ILE A 331 -18.50 -37.76 -29.07
CA ILE A 331 -18.06 -39.15 -29.14
C ILE A 331 -19.17 -39.97 -29.82
N GLY A 332 -19.13 -40.05 -31.15
CA GLY A 332 -19.94 -41.03 -31.91
C GLY A 332 -21.45 -41.00 -31.64
N LYS A 333 -22.05 -39.82 -31.43
CA LYS A 333 -23.46 -39.57 -31.07
C LYS A 333 -23.88 -39.93 -29.63
N VAL A 334 -22.93 -40.19 -28.73
CA VAL A 334 -23.19 -40.40 -27.29
C VAL A 334 -22.74 -39.16 -26.51
N SER A 335 -23.57 -38.68 -25.57
CA SER A 335 -23.20 -37.57 -24.69
C SER A 335 -22.06 -38.00 -23.75
N LEU A 336 -21.15 -37.07 -23.44
CA LEU A 336 -20.06 -37.32 -22.49
C LEU A 336 -20.57 -37.80 -21.12
N LYS A 337 -21.75 -37.33 -20.70
CA LYS A 337 -22.42 -37.77 -19.48
C LYS A 337 -22.74 -39.26 -19.52
N ASN A 338 -23.39 -39.73 -20.59
CA ASN A 338 -23.74 -41.15 -20.73
C ASN A 338 -22.48 -42.01 -20.83
N TYR A 339 -21.42 -41.54 -21.50
CA TYR A 339 -20.14 -42.25 -21.55
C TYR A 339 -19.49 -42.43 -20.16
N PHE A 340 -19.53 -41.41 -19.30
CA PHE A 340 -19.00 -41.52 -17.93
C PHE A 340 -19.87 -42.40 -17.03
N GLU A 341 -21.20 -42.35 -17.19
CA GLU A 341 -22.13 -43.22 -16.47
C GLU A 341 -21.96 -44.70 -16.90
N ASP A 342 -21.83 -44.96 -18.21
CA ASP A 342 -21.60 -46.30 -18.77
C ASP A 342 -20.20 -46.86 -18.44
N SER A 343 -19.20 -45.98 -18.23
CA SER A 343 -17.85 -46.38 -17.85
C SER A 343 -17.62 -46.46 -16.34
N ALA A 344 -18.55 -45.97 -15.51
CA ALA A 344 -18.47 -46.04 -14.05
C ALA A 344 -18.56 -47.48 -13.51
N SER A 345 -19.16 -48.41 -14.26
CA SER A 345 -19.19 -49.84 -13.95
C SER A 345 -17.88 -50.58 -14.28
N ILE A 346 -16.89 -49.89 -14.84
CA ILE A 346 -15.60 -50.49 -15.23
C ILE A 346 -14.57 -50.15 -14.16
N ASP A 347 -14.13 -51.16 -13.40
CA ASP A 347 -13.13 -50.99 -12.36
C ASP A 347 -11.74 -50.68 -12.96
N PHE A 348 -11.42 -49.39 -13.04
CA PHE A 348 -10.16 -48.87 -13.56
C PHE A 348 -8.95 -49.17 -12.65
N GLN A 349 -9.15 -49.66 -11.42
CA GLN A 349 -8.04 -49.93 -10.50
C GLN A 349 -7.33 -51.27 -10.76
N SER A 350 -7.98 -52.22 -11.43
CA SER A 350 -7.44 -53.58 -11.60
C SER A 350 -6.56 -53.81 -12.83
N LYS A 351 -6.44 -52.83 -13.76
CA LYS A 351 -5.61 -52.97 -14.96
C LYS A 351 -4.46 -51.98 -14.94
N LYS A 352 -3.23 -52.49 -14.77
CA LYS A 352 -1.97 -51.76 -14.95
C LYS A 352 -2.10 -50.80 -16.13
N LYS A 353 -1.90 -49.50 -15.87
CA LYS A 353 -1.77 -48.49 -16.91
C LYS A 353 -0.52 -48.81 -17.75
N GLU A 354 -0.68 -49.61 -18.80
CA GLU A 354 0.20 -49.52 -19.95
C GLU A 354 -0.04 -48.15 -20.58
N TYR A 355 0.73 -47.16 -20.13
CA TYR A 355 0.85 -45.92 -20.84
C TYR A 355 1.45 -46.25 -22.20
N LEU A 356 0.71 -45.95 -23.26
CA LEU A 356 1.26 -45.84 -24.61
C LEU A 356 2.35 -44.77 -24.56
N HIS A 357 3.61 -45.20 -24.51
CA HIS A 357 4.74 -44.29 -24.65
C HIS A 357 4.62 -43.62 -26.02
N PRO A 358 4.71 -42.28 -26.13
CA PRO A 358 4.81 -41.63 -27.43
C PRO A 358 6.03 -42.20 -28.14
N ALA A 359 5.83 -42.81 -29.31
CA ALA A 359 6.92 -43.36 -30.11
C ALA A 359 8.01 -42.30 -30.29
N SER A 360 9.27 -42.72 -30.17
CA SER A 360 10.40 -41.82 -30.30
C SER A 360 10.50 -41.29 -31.74
N ILE A 361 11.00 -40.05 -31.93
CA ILE A 361 11.21 -39.44 -33.26
C ILE A 361 12.04 -40.34 -34.20
N LEU A 362 12.91 -41.20 -33.63
CA LEU A 362 13.73 -42.18 -34.37
C LEU A 362 12.91 -43.36 -34.93
N GLU A 363 11.87 -43.79 -34.20
CA GLU A 363 10.92 -44.82 -34.65
C GLU A 363 9.94 -44.32 -35.71
N LEU A 364 9.93 -43.03 -36.07
CA LEU A 364 9.10 -42.49 -37.16
C LEU A 364 9.84 -42.50 -38.50
N ASN A 365 11.16 -42.27 -38.49
CA ASN A 365 11.98 -42.23 -39.69
C ASN A 365 12.15 -43.61 -40.34
N GLN A 366 12.01 -44.70 -39.58
CA GLN A 366 12.06 -46.07 -40.12
C GLN A 366 10.80 -46.48 -40.88
N PHE A 367 9.71 -45.71 -40.81
CA PHE A 367 8.39 -46.12 -41.29
C PHE A 367 7.81 -45.18 -42.36
N SER A 368 8.57 -44.22 -42.87
CA SER A 368 8.09 -43.22 -43.83
C SER A 368 7.46 -43.81 -45.10
N GLU A 369 7.90 -44.99 -45.55
CA GLU A 369 7.38 -45.64 -46.76
C GLU A 369 6.09 -46.45 -46.52
N GLN A 370 5.85 -46.94 -45.30
CA GLN A 370 4.66 -47.75 -44.97
C GLN A 370 3.47 -46.91 -44.50
N ILE A 371 3.67 -45.63 -44.20
CA ILE A 371 2.71 -44.78 -43.49
C ILE A 371 1.74 -44.05 -44.43
N GLN A 372 2.10 -43.80 -45.70
CA GLN A 372 1.19 -43.12 -46.65
C GLN A 372 -0.04 -43.95 -47.02
N SER A 373 0.01 -45.27 -46.93
CA SER A 373 -1.12 -46.16 -47.25
C SER A 373 -2.11 -46.37 -46.08
N LEU A 374 -1.79 -45.89 -44.87
CA LEU A 374 -2.64 -46.00 -43.68
C LEU A 374 -3.77 -44.95 -43.61
N GLN A 375 -3.83 -44.00 -44.54
CA GLN A 375 -4.94 -43.03 -44.66
C GLN A 375 -6.31 -43.67 -44.93
N VAL A 376 -6.35 -44.96 -45.30
CA VAL A 376 -7.56 -45.65 -45.81
C VAL A 376 -8.36 -46.35 -44.70
N LEU A 377 -7.88 -46.38 -43.45
CA LEU A 377 -8.60 -47.01 -42.34
C LEU A 377 -9.60 -46.03 -41.71
N ASP A 378 -10.88 -46.27 -41.95
CA ASP A 378 -11.99 -45.44 -41.50
C ASP A 378 -12.02 -45.34 -39.95
N PHE A 379 -11.69 -44.15 -39.44
CA PHE A 379 -11.44 -43.90 -38.01
C PHE A 379 -12.69 -44.12 -37.15
N GLU A 380 -13.88 -43.99 -37.75
CA GLU A 380 -15.17 -44.20 -37.09
C GLU A 380 -15.41 -45.66 -36.68
N LEU A 381 -14.77 -46.61 -37.39
CA LEU A 381 -14.87 -48.05 -37.12
C LEU A 381 -13.88 -48.47 -36.03
N ILE A 382 -12.65 -47.94 -36.07
CA ILE A 382 -11.56 -48.25 -35.13
C ILE A 382 -11.87 -47.76 -33.72
N THR A 383 -12.44 -46.56 -33.59
CA THR A 383 -12.77 -45.95 -32.28
C THR A 383 -13.97 -46.61 -31.58
N LYS A 384 -14.87 -47.24 -32.34
CA LYS A 384 -16.03 -47.99 -31.81
C LYS A 384 -15.69 -49.44 -31.43
N LEU A 385 -14.53 -49.96 -31.83
CA LEU A 385 -14.07 -51.29 -31.47
C LEU A 385 -13.34 -51.24 -30.14
N ASN A 386 -14.04 -51.60 -29.08
CA ASN A 386 -13.46 -51.75 -27.77
C ASN A 386 -12.65 -53.07 -27.75
N PHE A 387 -11.37 -53.01 -28.17
CA PHE A 387 -10.50 -54.20 -28.26
C PHE A 387 -10.34 -54.95 -26.92
N ARG A 388 -10.72 -54.32 -25.80
CA ARG A 388 -10.77 -54.94 -24.47
C ARG A 388 -11.91 -55.95 -24.25
N VAL A 389 -12.86 -56.08 -25.21
CA VAL A 389 -14.05 -56.96 -25.10
C VAL A 389 -13.96 -58.21 -25.98
N LEU A 390 -12.86 -58.41 -26.72
CA LEU A 390 -12.63 -59.61 -27.54
C LEU A 390 -12.14 -60.80 -26.71
N SER A 391 -12.92 -61.21 -25.71
CA SER A 391 -12.88 -62.57 -25.19
C SER A 391 -13.78 -63.44 -26.06
N ILE A 392 -13.26 -64.59 -26.49
CA ILE A 392 -13.81 -65.52 -27.51
C ILE A 392 -15.24 -66.03 -27.20
N GLU A 393 -15.81 -65.75 -26.03
CA GLU A 393 -17.07 -66.35 -25.58
C GLU A 393 -18.35 -65.54 -25.85
N ASN A 394 -18.26 -64.27 -26.27
CA ASN A 394 -19.47 -63.45 -26.47
C ASN A 394 -20.00 -63.53 -27.90
N LYS A 395 -20.98 -64.40 -28.12
CA LYS A 395 -21.75 -64.62 -29.37
C LYS A 395 -22.56 -63.41 -29.91
N LEU A 396 -22.39 -62.20 -29.38
CA LEU A 396 -23.05 -60.99 -29.90
C LEU A 396 -22.14 -60.26 -30.88
N PHE A 397 -21.87 -60.91 -32.02
CA PHE A 397 -21.07 -60.34 -33.11
C PHE A 397 -21.98 -59.58 -34.08
N SER A 398 -21.98 -58.24 -33.94
CA SER A 398 -22.69 -57.35 -34.87
C SER A 398 -21.89 -57.13 -36.16
N SER A 399 -22.60 -56.80 -37.24
CA SER A 399 -22.15 -56.53 -38.63
C SER A 399 -20.86 -55.72 -38.79
N LYS A 400 -20.50 -54.89 -37.80
CA LYS A 400 -19.29 -54.07 -37.78
C LYS A 400 -17.99 -54.88 -37.73
N PHE A 401 -18.01 -56.08 -37.14
CA PHE A 401 -16.82 -56.95 -37.13
C PHE A 401 -16.53 -57.49 -38.52
N TYR A 402 -17.56 -57.76 -39.33
CA TYR A 402 -17.42 -58.17 -40.73
C TYR A 402 -16.90 -57.04 -41.61
N GLU A 403 -17.34 -55.80 -41.40
CA GLU A 403 -16.78 -54.62 -42.08
C GLU A 403 -15.29 -54.43 -41.78
N LEU A 404 -14.90 -54.52 -40.51
CA LEU A 404 -13.50 -54.42 -40.11
C LEU A 404 -12.66 -55.58 -40.70
N PHE A 405 -13.17 -56.81 -40.63
CA PHE A 405 -12.49 -57.97 -41.18
C PHE A 405 -12.33 -57.88 -42.70
N SER A 406 -13.32 -57.31 -43.40
CA SER A 406 -13.24 -57.05 -44.85
C SER A 406 -12.21 -55.96 -45.21
N LEU A 407 -12.12 -54.88 -44.42
CA LEU A 407 -11.12 -53.81 -44.57
C LEU A 407 -9.70 -54.31 -44.27
N ILE A 408 -9.56 -55.16 -43.26
CA ILE A 408 -8.28 -55.82 -42.89
C ILE A 408 -7.86 -56.79 -44.00
N GLN A 409 -8.78 -57.61 -44.55
CA GLN A 409 -8.47 -58.48 -45.68
C GLN A 409 -8.05 -57.71 -46.93
N LYS A 410 -8.66 -56.55 -47.19
CA LYS A 410 -8.36 -55.69 -48.35
C LYS A 410 -6.95 -55.07 -48.29
N ASN A 411 -6.39 -54.93 -47.09
CA ASN A 411 -5.07 -54.33 -46.82
C ASN A 411 -4.00 -55.32 -46.32
N LYS A 412 -4.19 -56.63 -46.57
CA LYS A 412 -3.26 -57.71 -46.17
C LYS A 412 -1.83 -57.56 -46.70
N SER A 413 -1.59 -56.76 -47.72
CA SER A 413 -0.24 -56.54 -48.28
C SER A 413 0.64 -55.64 -47.39
N LEU A 414 0.06 -54.89 -46.46
CA LEU A 414 0.76 -53.90 -45.64
C LEU A 414 1.07 -54.39 -44.21
N PHE A 415 0.28 -55.34 -43.70
CA PHE A 415 0.42 -55.89 -42.36
C PHE A 415 0.05 -57.38 -42.36
N ASP A 416 0.93 -58.22 -41.83
CA ASP A 416 0.73 -59.66 -41.74
C ASP A 416 0.02 -59.99 -40.42
N PHE A 417 -1.32 -59.96 -40.44
CA PHE A 417 -2.14 -60.14 -39.24
C PHE A 417 -2.35 -61.63 -38.94
N LYS A 418 -1.65 -62.16 -37.92
CA LYS A 418 -1.78 -63.56 -37.47
C LYS A 418 -2.51 -63.68 -36.14
N GLN A 419 -2.46 -62.64 -35.31
CA GLN A 419 -3.11 -62.58 -34.01
C GLN A 419 -3.83 -61.24 -33.80
N ILE A 420 -4.79 -61.21 -32.88
CA ILE A 420 -5.57 -60.00 -32.54
C ILE A 420 -4.67 -58.86 -32.01
N SER A 421 -3.54 -59.19 -31.38
CA SER A 421 -2.51 -58.24 -30.96
C SER A 421 -1.90 -57.43 -32.11
N ASP A 422 -1.85 -58.02 -33.32
CA ASP A 422 -1.28 -57.37 -34.49
C ASP A 422 -2.20 -56.25 -34.99
N VAL A 423 -3.51 -56.41 -34.79
CA VAL A 423 -4.52 -55.39 -35.11
C VAL A 423 -4.43 -54.22 -34.12
N GLU A 424 -4.27 -54.50 -32.82
CA GLU A 424 -4.05 -53.46 -31.81
C GLU A 424 -2.78 -52.65 -32.09
N PHE A 425 -1.72 -53.32 -32.55
CA PHE A 425 -0.45 -52.66 -32.91
C PHE A 425 -0.60 -51.73 -34.11
N ALA A 426 -1.32 -52.16 -35.16
CA ALA A 426 -1.60 -51.32 -36.32
C ALA A 426 -2.45 -50.08 -35.96
N VAL A 427 -3.44 -50.23 -35.09
CA VAL A 427 -4.28 -49.12 -34.61
C VAL A 427 -3.47 -48.11 -33.79
N LYS A 428 -2.61 -48.59 -32.87
CA LYS A 428 -1.70 -47.73 -32.09
C LYS A 428 -0.78 -46.88 -33.00
N LYS A 429 -0.30 -47.47 -34.10
CA LYS A 429 0.51 -46.77 -35.12
C LYS A 429 -0.28 -45.70 -35.88
N ALA A 430 -1.54 -45.98 -36.24
CA ALA A 430 -2.40 -45.01 -36.92
C ALA A 430 -2.70 -43.77 -36.05
N ILE A 431 -2.96 -43.97 -34.75
CA ILE A 431 -3.21 -42.87 -33.79
C ILE A 431 -1.96 -41.99 -33.62
N ALA A 432 -0.78 -42.60 -33.51
CA ALA A 432 0.48 -41.86 -33.40
C ALA A 432 0.70 -40.95 -34.62
N TYR A 433 0.45 -41.45 -35.83
CA TYR A 433 0.57 -40.66 -37.06
C TYR A 433 -0.29 -39.40 -37.06
N GLN A 434 -1.54 -39.50 -36.59
CA GLN A 434 -2.48 -38.37 -36.57
C GLN A 434 -2.07 -37.25 -35.58
N HIS A 435 -1.45 -37.61 -34.45
CA HIS A 435 -0.91 -36.62 -33.52
C HIS A 435 0.26 -35.82 -34.14
N PHE A 436 1.11 -36.50 -34.92
CA PHE A 436 2.26 -35.89 -35.59
C PHE A 436 1.90 -35.17 -36.91
N SER A 437 0.71 -35.40 -37.48
CA SER A 437 0.21 -34.64 -38.65
C SER A 437 -0.60 -33.38 -38.28
N SER A 438 -0.76 -33.09 -36.98
CA SER A 438 -1.45 -31.88 -36.51
C SER A 438 -0.70 -30.59 -36.87
N SER A 439 -1.45 -29.50 -37.10
CA SER A 439 -0.91 -28.19 -37.49
C SER A 439 0.10 -27.61 -36.48
N ILE A 440 -0.07 -27.97 -35.21
CA ILE A 440 0.84 -27.60 -34.12
C ILE A 440 2.18 -28.30 -34.30
N PHE A 441 2.18 -29.61 -34.57
CA PHE A 441 3.43 -30.32 -34.78
C PHE A 441 4.12 -29.84 -36.07
N THR A 442 3.41 -29.62 -37.17
CA THR A 442 4.01 -29.12 -38.42
C THR A 442 4.71 -27.78 -38.22
N ASN A 443 4.10 -26.85 -37.46
CA ASN A 443 4.66 -25.52 -37.19
C ASN A 443 5.92 -25.55 -36.32
N PHE A 444 6.03 -26.52 -35.39
CA PHE A 444 7.15 -26.63 -34.45
C PHE A 444 8.12 -27.79 -34.75
N SER A 445 7.82 -28.62 -35.76
CA SER A 445 8.60 -29.80 -36.16
C SER A 445 10.02 -29.44 -36.60
N SER A 446 10.20 -28.29 -37.25
CA SER A 446 11.49 -27.79 -37.72
C SER A 446 12.45 -27.45 -36.56
N ILE A 447 11.90 -26.94 -35.46
CA ILE A 447 12.63 -26.59 -34.24
C ILE A 447 13.01 -27.86 -33.45
N LEU A 448 12.10 -28.83 -33.41
CA LEU A 448 12.29 -30.12 -32.74
C LEU A 448 13.20 -31.09 -33.53
N SER A 449 13.27 -30.99 -34.85
CA SER A 449 14.09 -31.88 -35.68
C SER A 449 15.54 -31.41 -35.84
N LYS A 450 15.78 -30.12 -36.12
CA LYS A 450 17.13 -29.62 -36.43
C LYS A 450 17.95 -29.16 -35.21
N ASN A 451 17.31 -28.69 -34.13
CA ASN A 451 17.99 -28.08 -32.98
C ASN A 451 17.59 -28.68 -31.62
N SER A 452 17.09 -29.92 -31.59
CA SER A 452 16.61 -30.61 -30.37
C SER A 452 17.59 -30.55 -29.21
N LYS A 453 18.88 -30.82 -29.46
CA LYS A 453 19.92 -30.82 -28.42
C LYS A 453 20.13 -29.43 -27.80
N ARG A 454 20.08 -28.38 -28.61
CA ARG A 454 20.28 -26.99 -28.16
C ARG A 454 19.06 -26.48 -27.40
N PHE A 455 17.86 -26.81 -27.86
CA PHE A 455 16.62 -26.53 -27.15
C PHE A 455 16.55 -27.24 -25.79
N LEU A 456 16.88 -28.53 -25.74
CA LEU A 456 16.91 -29.31 -24.49
C LEU A 456 17.95 -28.76 -23.50
N SER A 457 19.10 -28.28 -23.99
CA SER A 457 20.11 -27.58 -23.19
C SER A 457 19.56 -26.29 -22.58
N PHE A 458 18.92 -25.44 -23.39
CA PHE A 458 18.32 -24.20 -22.91
C PHE A 458 17.17 -24.44 -21.93
N TYR A 459 16.32 -25.43 -22.18
CA TYR A 459 15.23 -25.79 -21.27
C TYR A 459 15.76 -26.28 -19.92
N LYS A 460 16.80 -27.13 -19.91
CA LYS A 460 17.47 -27.53 -18.66
C LYS A 460 18.06 -26.33 -17.92
N LYS A 461 18.73 -25.42 -18.64
CA LYS A 461 19.33 -24.21 -18.06
C LYS A 461 18.27 -23.27 -17.49
N TRP A 462 17.16 -23.09 -18.19
CA TRP A 462 16.03 -22.28 -17.74
C TRP A 462 15.42 -22.85 -16.46
N ARG A 463 15.12 -24.15 -16.41
CA ARG A 463 14.63 -24.81 -15.18
C ARG A 463 15.59 -24.64 -14.01
N GLN A 464 16.89 -24.77 -14.23
CA GLN A 464 17.90 -24.57 -13.17
C GLN A 464 17.90 -23.13 -12.65
N LEU A 465 17.77 -22.14 -13.53
CA LEU A 465 17.70 -20.73 -13.15
C LEU A 465 16.41 -20.40 -12.41
N GLU A 466 15.29 -20.99 -12.80
CA GLU A 466 14.01 -20.78 -12.16
C GLU A 466 13.97 -21.35 -10.73
N VAL A 467 14.54 -22.55 -10.53
CA VAL A 467 14.73 -23.12 -9.19
C VAL A 467 15.66 -22.25 -8.34
N LYS A 468 16.73 -21.69 -8.93
CA LYS A 468 17.63 -20.75 -8.22
C LYS A 468 16.92 -19.46 -7.84
N LYS A 469 16.10 -18.89 -8.74
CA LYS A 469 15.31 -17.69 -8.48
C LYS A 469 14.35 -17.90 -7.31
N GLN A 470 13.63 -19.02 -7.28
CA GLN A 470 12.73 -19.36 -6.17
C GLN A 470 13.46 -19.47 -4.82
N LYS A 471 14.70 -19.99 -4.81
CA LYS A 471 15.53 -20.01 -3.60
C LYS A 471 15.94 -18.60 -3.15
N PHE A 472 16.37 -17.74 -4.07
CA PHE A 472 16.72 -16.35 -3.74
C PHE A 472 15.51 -15.54 -3.27
N ASP A 473 14.35 -15.72 -3.88
CA ASP A 473 13.10 -15.07 -3.44
C ASP A 473 12.70 -15.50 -2.01
N PHE A 474 12.96 -16.76 -1.65
CA PHE A 474 12.76 -17.24 -0.28
C PHE A 474 13.77 -16.60 0.70
N GLU A 475 15.05 -16.50 0.33
CA GLU A 475 16.09 -15.86 1.16
C GLU A 475 15.83 -14.36 1.36
N ILE A 476 15.34 -13.63 0.34
CA ILE A 476 14.98 -12.21 0.43
C ILE A 476 13.91 -11.95 1.50
N ASN A 477 12.95 -12.86 1.68
CA ASN A 477 11.89 -12.72 2.69
C ASN A 477 12.40 -12.73 4.15
N HIS A 478 13.64 -13.15 4.39
CA HIS A 478 14.27 -13.17 5.70
C HIS A 478 14.80 -11.79 6.14
N TRP A 479 14.96 -10.86 5.20
CA TRP A 479 15.46 -9.51 5.48
C TRP A 479 14.31 -8.57 5.87
N ILE A 480 14.52 -7.75 6.89
CA ILE A 480 13.61 -6.64 7.25
C ILE A 480 13.82 -5.48 6.27
N GLN A 481 15.08 -5.23 5.90
CA GLN A 481 15.52 -4.25 4.90
C GLN A 481 16.64 -4.87 4.06
N LEU A 482 16.56 -4.72 2.73
CA LEU A 482 17.60 -5.20 1.80
C LEU A 482 18.82 -4.27 1.87
N PRO A 483 20.00 -4.76 2.27
CA PRO A 483 21.21 -3.95 2.32
C PRO A 483 21.67 -3.54 0.92
N THR A 484 22.23 -2.34 0.82
CA THR A 484 22.93 -1.86 -0.36
C THR A 484 24.26 -2.59 -0.55
N LEU A 485 24.87 -2.52 -1.74
CA LEU A 485 26.11 -3.24 -2.06
C LEU A 485 27.25 -2.90 -1.08
N ASP A 486 27.38 -1.63 -0.69
CA ASP A 486 28.40 -1.18 0.26
C ASP A 486 28.09 -1.70 1.68
N GLU A 487 26.82 -1.73 2.08
CA GLU A 487 26.39 -2.27 3.37
C GLU A 487 26.64 -3.78 3.45
N ILE A 488 26.47 -4.53 2.36
CA ILE A 488 26.79 -5.98 2.31
C ILE A 488 28.27 -6.22 2.60
N VAL A 489 29.17 -5.40 2.04
CA VAL A 489 30.62 -5.51 2.31
C VAL A 489 30.90 -5.28 3.80
N THR A 490 30.23 -4.31 4.43
CA THR A 490 30.38 -4.06 5.86
C THR A 490 29.78 -5.18 6.73
N LEU A 491 28.64 -5.75 6.37
CA LEU A 491 28.05 -6.89 7.07
C LEU A 491 28.96 -8.12 6.99
N LYS A 492 29.57 -8.36 5.83
CA LYS A 492 30.53 -9.45 5.61
C LYS A 492 31.81 -9.28 6.43
N THR A 493 32.36 -8.07 6.52
CA THR A 493 33.54 -7.82 7.36
C THR A 493 33.23 -7.99 8.85
N LEU A 494 32.04 -7.57 9.29
CA LEU A 494 31.57 -7.76 10.66
C LEU A 494 31.30 -9.23 11.01
N SER A 495 30.85 -10.06 10.07
CA SER A 495 30.58 -11.48 10.30
C SER A 495 31.86 -12.33 10.43
N ILE A 496 32.93 -11.92 9.75
CA ILE A 496 34.24 -12.60 9.75
C ILE A 496 35.08 -12.23 11.00
N ALA A 497 34.84 -11.06 11.57
CA ALA A 497 35.58 -10.53 12.71
C ALA A 497 35.58 -11.49 13.93
N THR A 498 36.75 -11.80 14.48
CA THR A 498 36.94 -12.86 15.49
C THR A 498 36.89 -12.36 16.94
N GLY A 499 36.97 -11.05 17.18
CA GLY A 499 37.00 -10.44 18.52
C GLY A 499 35.67 -10.56 19.27
N PHE A 500 35.73 -10.70 20.61
CA PHE A 500 34.55 -10.86 21.48
C PHE A 500 33.55 -9.69 21.34
N ILE A 501 34.04 -8.45 21.35
CA ILE A 501 33.23 -7.23 21.19
C ILE A 501 32.60 -7.17 19.78
N GLN A 502 33.34 -7.60 18.75
CA GLN A 502 32.88 -7.61 17.37
C GLN A 502 31.79 -8.68 17.14
N LYS A 503 31.89 -9.84 17.81
CA LYS A 503 30.84 -10.88 17.80
C LYS A 503 29.53 -10.39 18.44
N ILE A 504 29.62 -9.63 19.53
CA ILE A 504 28.44 -9.01 20.17
C ILE A 504 27.84 -7.96 19.24
N LYS A 505 28.69 -7.12 18.63
CA LYS A 505 28.27 -6.11 17.65
C LYS A 505 27.56 -6.75 16.46
N TRP A 506 28.10 -7.85 15.92
CA TRP A 506 27.50 -8.63 14.83
C TRP A 506 26.13 -9.21 15.19
N LYS A 507 25.98 -9.83 16.38
CA LYS A 507 24.68 -10.35 16.83
C LYS A 507 23.63 -9.25 16.97
N ASN A 508 24.01 -8.08 17.46
CA ASN A 508 23.10 -6.94 17.64
C ASN A 508 22.76 -6.26 16.31
N THR A 509 23.68 -6.20 15.35
CA THR A 509 23.38 -5.73 13.99
C THR A 509 22.51 -6.75 13.27
N TRP A 510 22.80 -8.04 13.32
CA TRP A 510 22.00 -9.09 12.67
C TRP A 510 20.53 -9.05 13.09
N LYS A 511 20.26 -8.97 14.40
CA LYS A 511 18.90 -8.86 14.97
C LYS A 511 18.09 -7.67 14.44
N LYS A 512 18.75 -6.59 14.01
CA LYS A 512 18.07 -5.41 13.47
C LYS A 512 17.72 -5.55 11.99
N TRP A 513 18.41 -6.43 11.27
CA TRP A 513 18.32 -6.53 9.81
C TRP A 513 17.54 -7.76 9.34
N THR A 514 17.35 -8.79 10.18
CA THR A 514 16.66 -10.03 9.80
C THR A 514 15.45 -10.36 10.68
N ARG A 515 14.42 -10.97 10.06
CA ARG A 515 13.16 -11.38 10.71
C ARG A 515 13.30 -12.63 11.56
N THR A 516 14.33 -13.44 11.30
CA THR A 516 14.60 -14.74 11.96
C THR A 516 16.00 -14.71 12.58
N PRO A 517 16.17 -14.02 13.72
CA PRO A 517 17.48 -13.85 14.36
C PRO A 517 18.06 -15.14 14.97
N ASP A 518 17.27 -16.22 15.04
CA ASP A 518 17.64 -17.51 15.63
C ASP A 518 18.42 -18.42 14.68
N LEU A 519 18.43 -18.11 13.37
CA LEU A 519 19.24 -18.83 12.39
C LEU A 519 20.71 -18.38 12.48
N GLU A 520 21.66 -19.33 12.35
CA GLU A 520 23.08 -19.05 12.47
C GLU A 520 23.52 -17.99 11.45
N PRO A 521 23.92 -16.78 11.90
CA PRO A 521 24.16 -15.64 11.01
C PRO A 521 25.43 -15.76 10.15
N LYS A 522 26.15 -16.88 10.25
CA LYS A 522 27.35 -17.17 9.44
C LYS A 522 27.07 -18.10 8.25
N LYS A 523 25.94 -18.83 8.28
CA LYS A 523 25.57 -19.80 7.24
C LYS A 523 24.63 -19.21 6.18
N GLN A 524 23.99 -18.09 6.51
CA GLN A 524 23.22 -17.22 5.61
C GLN A 524 24.10 -16.06 5.18
#